data_AF-A0A356E7B0-F1
#
_entry.id   AF-A0A356E7B0-F1
#
_cell.length_a   1.000
_cell.length_b   1.000
_cell.length_c   1.000
_cell.angle_alpha   90.00
_cell.angle_beta   90.00
_cell.angle_gamma   90.00
#
_symmetry.space_group_name_H-M   'P 1'
#
loop_
_entity.id
_entity.type
_entity.pdbx_description
1 polymer ?
#
loop_
_entity_poly.entity_id
_entity_poly.type
_entity_poly.pdbx_seq_one_letter_code
_entity_poly.pdbx_strand_id
1 'polypeptide(L)'
;MNFCKLLFAAFLAYLPLSQAALDANIKYSSNYLMPAYVHFKENGSQYSVRAQINVPLYNIKFLATGTQANEQFHMLDYRDARNDKVYAQAKIKNEQIEYGKVKSGLKT
;
A
#
# COMPACT_ATOMS: atom_id res chain seq x y z
N MET A 1 -22.30 0.44 44.49
CA MET A 1 -22.30 -0.34 43.23
C MET A 1 -22.36 0.52 41.95
N ASN A 2 -22.07 1.83 42.02
CA ASN A 2 -22.15 2.72 40.84
C ASN A 2 -20.78 3.21 40.36
N PHE A 3 -19.77 3.25 41.24
CA PHE A 3 -18.42 3.75 40.89
C PHE A 3 -17.63 2.78 39.98
N CYS A 4 -17.71 1.46 40.25
CA CYS A 4 -17.08 0.45 39.38
C CYS A 4 -17.69 0.42 37.97
N LYS A 5 -18.99 0.73 37.82
CA LYS A 5 -19.65 0.79 36.51
C LYS A 5 -19.19 1.99 35.69
N LEU A 6 -18.94 3.13 36.34
CA LEU A 6 -18.39 4.34 35.73
C LEU A 6 -16.93 4.16 35.25
N LEU A 7 -16.09 3.49 36.05
CA LEU A 7 -14.72 3.16 35.64
C LEU A 7 -14.68 2.19 34.44
N PHE A 8 -15.58 1.21 34.41
CA PHE A 8 -15.68 0.25 33.31
C PHE A 8 -16.13 0.91 32.00
N ALA A 9 -17.09 1.84 32.06
CA ALA A 9 -17.55 2.60 30.90
C ALA A 9 -16.48 3.56 30.35
N ALA A 10 -15.70 4.20 31.23
CA ALA A 10 -14.58 5.03 30.82
C ALA A 10 -13.47 4.22 30.12
N PHE A 11 -13.21 2.99 30.57
CA PHE A 11 -12.20 2.11 29.97
C PHE A 11 -12.58 1.66 28.54
N LEU A 12 -13.87 1.40 28.30
CA LEU A 12 -14.39 1.06 26.97
C LEU A 12 -14.30 2.22 25.96
N ALA A 13 -14.37 3.47 26.43
CA ALA A 13 -14.24 4.66 25.58
C ALA A 13 -12.80 4.94 25.13
N TYR A 14 -11.80 4.35 25.77
CA TYR A 14 -10.38 4.46 25.43
C TYR A 14 -9.86 3.31 24.58
N LEU A 15 -10.71 2.34 24.21
CA LEU A 15 -10.29 1.31 23.28
C LEU A 15 -10.00 1.97 21.92
N PRO A 16 -8.78 1.85 21.37
CA PRO A 16 -8.54 2.30 20.01
C PRO A 16 -9.52 1.56 19.11
N LEU A 17 -10.29 2.31 18.32
CA LEU A 17 -11.08 1.75 17.24
C LEU A 17 -10.09 1.08 16.30
N SER A 18 -9.90 -0.23 16.46
CA SER A 18 -9.04 -1.02 15.58
C SER A 18 -9.62 -0.89 14.17
N GLN A 19 -8.89 -0.21 13.28
CA GLN A 19 -9.24 -0.22 11.87
C GLN A 19 -9.23 -1.68 11.40
N ALA A 20 -10.36 -2.13 10.87
CA ALA A 20 -10.48 -3.50 10.38
C ALA A 20 -9.56 -3.66 9.18
N ALA A 21 -8.76 -4.73 9.17
CA ALA A 21 -7.89 -5.03 8.04
C ALA A 21 -8.71 -5.12 6.74
N LEU A 22 -8.33 -4.35 5.72
CA LEU A 22 -8.95 -4.36 4.40
C LEU A 22 -8.12 -5.19 3.42
N ASP A 23 -8.77 -6.11 2.71
CA ASP A 23 -8.18 -6.84 1.58
C ASP A 23 -9.15 -6.74 0.39
N ALA A 24 -8.76 -5.97 -0.62
CA ALA A 24 -9.63 -5.57 -1.72
C ALA A 24 -8.98 -5.87 -3.08
N ASN A 25 -9.78 -6.41 -3.98
CA ASN A 25 -9.39 -6.66 -5.37
C ASN A 25 -10.22 -5.75 -6.29
N ILE A 26 -9.54 -4.87 -7.00
CA ILE A 26 -10.15 -3.90 -7.91
C ILE A 26 -9.78 -4.31 -9.33
N LYS A 27 -10.79 -4.55 -10.16
CA LYS A 27 -10.61 -4.86 -11.58
C LYS A 27 -11.05 -3.67 -12.41
N TYR A 28 -10.17 -3.16 -13.26
CA TYR A 28 -10.52 -2.18 -14.27
C TYR A 28 -11.04 -2.91 -15.52
N SER A 29 -12.25 -2.55 -15.97
CA SER A 29 -12.95 -3.25 -17.04
C SER A 29 -13.52 -2.28 -18.08
N SER A 30 -12.65 -1.54 -18.78
CA SER A 30 -13.09 -0.69 -19.92
C SER A 30 -12.74 -1.29 -21.29
N ASN A 31 -11.60 -1.96 -21.43
CA ASN A 31 -11.17 -2.62 -22.67
C ASN A 31 -10.56 -4.01 -22.36
N TYR A 32 -11.11 -5.07 -22.97
CA TYR A 32 -10.68 -6.46 -22.78
C TYR A 32 -9.23 -6.74 -23.23
N LEU A 33 -8.66 -5.90 -24.10
CA LEU A 33 -7.30 -6.07 -24.60
C LEU A 33 -6.22 -5.69 -23.57
N MET A 34 -6.58 -4.91 -22.54
CA MET A 34 -5.64 -4.43 -21.54
C MET A 34 -6.25 -4.48 -20.13
N PRO A 35 -6.50 -5.68 -19.59
CA PRO A 35 -7.05 -5.79 -18.25
C PRO A 35 -6.02 -5.28 -17.22
N ALA A 36 -6.50 -4.46 -16.28
CA ALA A 36 -5.72 -3.99 -15.15
C ALA A 36 -6.38 -4.43 -13.84
N TYR A 37 -5.54 -4.88 -12.91
CA TYR A 37 -5.93 -5.39 -11.60
C TYR A 37 -5.16 -4.65 -10.54
N VAL A 38 -5.81 -4.29 -9.44
CA VAL A 38 -5.17 -3.77 -8.24
C VAL A 38 -5.58 -4.64 -7.08
N HIS A 39 -4.59 -5.16 -6.36
CA HIS A 39 -4.76 -5.78 -5.06
C HIS A 39 -4.29 -4.81 -4.00
N PHE A 40 -5.22 -4.29 -3.21
CA PHE A 40 -4.95 -3.43 -2.07
C PHE A 40 -5.11 -4.24 -0.79
N LYS A 41 -4.14 -4.15 0.11
CA LYS A 41 -4.21 -4.78 1.42
C LYS A 41 -3.71 -3.85 2.50
N GLU A 42 -4.42 -3.76 3.60
CA GLU A 42 -4.11 -2.94 4.77
C GLU A 42 -4.43 -3.72 6.06
N ASN A 43 -3.61 -3.55 7.10
CA ASN A 43 -3.70 -4.32 8.34
C ASN A 43 -3.72 -3.46 9.61
N GLY A 44 -4.20 -2.22 9.52
CA GLY A 44 -4.28 -1.26 10.63
C GLY A 44 -3.05 -0.37 10.82
N SER A 45 -1.89 -0.74 10.25
CA SER A 45 -0.67 0.08 10.34
C SER A 45 0.15 0.06 9.06
N GLN A 46 0.11 -1.04 8.31
CA GLN A 46 0.84 -1.20 7.05
C GLN A 46 -0.15 -1.39 5.92
N TYR A 47 0.25 -0.94 4.74
CA TYR A 47 -0.48 -1.18 3.51
C TYR A 47 0.44 -1.72 2.41
N SER A 48 -0.18 -2.38 1.44
CA SER A 48 0.45 -2.78 0.19
C SER A 48 -0.50 -2.58 -0.99
N VAL A 49 0.05 -2.13 -2.10
CA VAL A 49 -0.63 -2.03 -3.38
C VAL A 49 0.13 -2.89 -4.39
N ARG A 50 -0.58 -3.78 -5.07
CA ARG A 50 -0.05 -4.51 -6.23
C ARG A 50 -0.96 -4.24 -7.41
N ALA A 51 -0.54 -3.37 -8.30
CA ALA A 51 -1.22 -3.15 -9.57
C ALA A 51 -0.52 -3.94 -10.68
N GLN A 52 -1.30 -4.58 -11.54
CA GLN A 52 -0.80 -5.30 -12.71
C GLN A 52 -1.64 -4.91 -13.93
N ILE A 53 -0.95 -4.47 -14.97
CA ILE A 53 -1.53 -4.20 -16.29
C ILE A 53 -0.96 -5.24 -17.24
N ASN A 54 -1.84 -6.03 -17.85
CA ASN A 54 -1.45 -6.96 -18.90
C ASN A 54 -1.76 -6.29 -20.23
N VAL A 55 -0.75 -6.09 -21.06
CA VAL A 55 -0.93 -5.67 -22.45
C VAL A 55 -0.43 -6.80 -23.36
N PRO A 56 -0.80 -6.84 -24.65
CA PRO A 56 -0.30 -7.88 -25.53
C PRO A 56 1.23 -7.94 -25.52
N LEU A 57 1.78 -9.14 -25.25
CA LEU A 57 3.22 -9.43 -25.22
C LEU A 57 4.02 -8.68 -24.12
N TYR A 58 3.35 -8.03 -23.16
CA TYR A 58 4.03 -7.26 -22.13
C TYR A 58 3.23 -7.19 -20.82
N ASN A 59 3.91 -7.25 -19.67
CA ASN A 59 3.30 -7.03 -18.37
C ASN A 59 3.96 -5.85 -17.67
N ILE A 60 3.16 -5.04 -16.98
CA ILE A 60 3.65 -3.96 -16.14
C ILE A 60 3.06 -4.18 -14.75
N LYS A 61 3.93 -4.20 -13.74
CA LYS A 61 3.55 -4.38 -12.34
C LYS A 61 4.04 -3.19 -11.54
N PHE A 62 3.16 -2.60 -10.74
CA PHE A 62 3.48 -1.55 -9.79
C PHE A 62 3.26 -2.11 -8.39
N LEU A 63 4.29 -2.07 -7.56
CA LEU A 63 4.24 -2.50 -6.17
C LEU A 63 4.55 -1.29 -5.30
N ALA A 64 3.73 -1.07 -4.29
CA ALA A 64 3.99 -0.07 -3.26
C ALA A 64 3.73 -0.70 -1.89
N THR A 65 4.57 -0.37 -0.92
CA THR A 65 4.34 -0.70 0.49
C THR A 65 4.62 0.52 1.34
N GLY A 66 3.97 0.58 2.49
CA GLY A 66 4.17 1.66 3.42
C GLY A 66 3.38 1.48 4.71
N THR A 67 3.33 2.55 5.49
CA THR A 67 2.48 2.65 6.68
C THR A 67 1.31 3.58 6.43
N GLN A 68 0.26 3.42 7.23
CA GLN A 68 -0.89 4.31 7.26
C GLN A 68 -1.05 4.83 8.68
N ALA A 69 -1.20 6.14 8.83
CA ALA A 69 -1.52 6.78 10.10
C ALA A 69 -2.26 8.09 9.82
N ASN A 70 -3.21 8.47 10.69
CA ASN A 70 -3.93 9.75 10.59
C ASN A 70 -4.53 10.00 9.19
N GLU A 71 -5.12 8.98 8.59
CA GLU A 71 -5.72 9.04 7.23
C GLU A 71 -4.73 9.37 6.10
N GLN A 72 -3.42 9.23 6.36
CA GLN A 72 -2.36 9.45 5.40
C GLN A 72 -1.58 8.17 5.14
N PHE A 73 -1.16 8.00 3.88
CA PHE A 73 -0.24 6.95 3.47
C PHE A 73 1.19 7.47 3.49
N HIS A 74 2.06 6.77 4.22
CA HIS A 74 3.50 6.99 4.23
C HIS A 74 4.17 5.85 3.48
N MET A 75 4.49 6.10 2.21
CA MET A 75 5.15 5.11 1.36
C MET A 75 6.58 4.85 1.85
N LEU A 76 7.01 3.60 1.82
CA LEU A 76 8.36 3.16 2.22
C LEU A 76 9.14 2.56 1.04
N ASP A 77 8.47 1.77 0.20
CA ASP A 77 9.06 1.16 -0.99
C ASP A 77 8.07 1.24 -2.15
N TYR A 78 8.60 1.54 -3.32
CA TYR A 78 7.89 1.50 -4.58
C TYR A 78 8.75 0.84 -5.64
N ARG A 79 8.10 0.07 -6.51
CA ARG A 79 8.76 -0.62 -7.61
C ARG A 79 7.81 -0.73 -8.80
N ASP A 80 8.29 -0.38 -9.99
CA ASP A 80 7.67 -0.84 -11.22
C ASP A 80 8.56 -1.84 -11.94
N ALA A 81 7.95 -2.94 -12.36
CA ALA A 81 8.57 -4.01 -13.12
C ALA A 81 7.89 -4.14 -14.47
N ARG A 82 8.70 -4.46 -15.47
CA ARG A 82 8.26 -4.68 -16.85
C ARG A 82 8.74 -6.04 -17.30
N ASN A 83 7.82 -6.93 -17.67
CA ASN A 83 8.12 -8.35 -17.91
C ASN A 83 8.95 -8.94 -16.76
N ASP A 84 8.48 -8.70 -15.54
CA ASP A 84 9.10 -9.16 -14.29
C ASP A 84 10.51 -8.62 -13.98
N LYS A 85 11.05 -7.74 -14.83
CA LYS A 85 12.32 -7.06 -14.61
C LYS A 85 12.07 -5.70 -13.99
N VAL A 86 12.73 -5.40 -12.88
CA VAL A 86 12.62 -4.10 -12.22
C VAL A 86 13.11 -3.01 -13.16
N TYR A 87 12.26 -2.04 -13.45
CA TYR A 87 12.56 -0.92 -14.32
C TYR A 87 12.98 0.29 -13.50
N ALA A 88 12.18 0.66 -12.51
CA ALA A 88 12.49 1.72 -11.56
C ALA A 88 12.01 1.37 -10.15
N GLN A 89 12.60 2.05 -9.18
CA GLN A 89 12.24 1.90 -7.77
C GLN A 89 12.36 3.24 -7.05
N ALA A 90 11.69 3.35 -5.91
CA ALA A 90 11.90 4.38 -4.92
C ALA A 90 11.91 3.74 -3.53
N LYS A 91 12.84 4.16 -2.67
CA LYS A 91 12.97 3.73 -1.28
C LYS A 91 13.05 4.95 -0.40
N ILE A 92 12.21 5.00 0.62
CA ILE A 92 12.16 6.11 1.56
C ILE A 92 12.68 5.59 2.89
N LYS A 93 13.77 6.17 3.38
CA LYS A 93 14.39 5.79 4.66
C LYS A 93 15.00 7.02 5.30
N ASN A 94 14.71 7.26 6.58
CA ASN A 94 15.30 8.35 7.36
C ASN A 94 15.20 9.71 6.66
N GLU A 95 14.01 10.06 6.14
CA GLU A 95 13.74 11.32 5.40
C GLU A 95 14.51 11.47 4.07
N GLN A 96 15.28 10.46 3.67
CA GLN A 96 15.95 10.40 2.36
C GLN A 96 15.15 9.53 1.41
N ILE A 97 15.21 9.88 0.12
CA ILE A 97 14.51 9.17 -0.94
C ILE A 97 15.55 8.70 -1.95
N GLU A 98 15.78 7.40 -2.05
CA GLU A 98 16.57 6.81 -3.12
C GLU A 98 15.65 6.38 -4.27
N TYR A 99 15.76 6.98 -5.45
CA TYR A 99 14.81 6.74 -6.54
C TYR A 99 15.45 6.77 -7.94
N GLY A 100 14.81 6.11 -8.90
CA GLY A 100 15.17 6.22 -10.31
C GLY A 100 15.07 4.92 -11.08
N LYS A 101 15.52 4.96 -12.33
CA LYS A 101 15.61 3.78 -13.19
C LYS A 101 16.80 2.93 -12.74
N VAL A 102 16.56 1.65 -12.48
CA VAL A 102 17.61 0.73 -11.98
C VAL A 102 18.83 0.72 -12.92
N LYS A 103 18.60 0.71 -14.23
CA LYS A 103 19.68 0.73 -15.23
C LYS A 103 20.52 2.00 -15.25
N SER A 104 19.99 3.13 -14.78
CA SER A 104 20.66 4.42 -14.78
C SER A 104 21.35 4.73 -13.45
N GLY A 105 21.26 3.82 -12.48
CA GLY A 105 21.56 4.12 -11.09
C GLY A 105 20.43 4.91 -10.41
N LEU A 106 20.38 4.79 -9.09
CA LEU A 106 19.41 5.52 -8.28
C LEU A 106 20.02 6.84 -7.82
N LYS A 107 19.16 7.84 -7.63
CA LYS A 107 19.49 9.17 -7.12
C LYS A 107 19.01 9.27 -5.68
N THR A 108 19.65 10.12 -4.90
CA THR A 108 19.24 10.51 -3.54
C THR A 108 18.79 11.96 -3.54
#